data_AF-A0A7Y6QM95-F1
#
_entry.id   AF-A0A7Y6QM95-F1
#
_cell.length_a   1.000
_cell.length_b   1.000
_cell.length_c   1.000
_cell.angle_alpha   90.00
_cell.angle_beta   90.00
_cell.angle_gamma   90.00
#
_symmetry.space_group_name_H-M   'P 1'
#
loop_
_entity.id
_entity.type
_entity.pdbx_description
1 polymer ?
#
loop_
_entity_poly.entity_id
_entity_poly.type
_entity_poly.pdbx_seq_one_letter_code
_entity_poly.pdbx_strand_id
1 'polypeptide(L)'
;MSMLVNANGRRWRYSPGTPPLEAGLLRAVALAHLVDDMTLAPPPRAALSVSSDAPPFSGCAGPDGLVGLIGSPSRMVPPAQIAGMPVAFTVSAAGYIPLLLAGAIGAQPGYPAAWSALDLGLWRLQRNALTISGRVTRLAGGVLLPVAGVSIKVTAATPVRALAGALPAPPSLASFTALATLTDAQGRFSLPLARALSVTLTATQGAASASRTLCPDYAEPVLPLDFRLS
;
A
#
# COMPACT_ATOMS: atom_id res chain seq x y z
N MET A 1 -5.03 28.09 -41.99
CA MET A 1 -5.85 28.20 -43.22
C MET A 1 -7.26 27.72 -42.88
N SER A 2 -8.26 28.59 -42.82
CA SER A 2 -9.64 28.18 -42.55
C SER A 2 -10.33 27.76 -43.85
N MET A 3 -10.97 26.59 -43.87
CA MET A 3 -11.79 26.12 -44.97
C MET A 3 -13.28 26.22 -44.66
N LEU A 4 -14.10 26.42 -45.68
CA LEU A 4 -15.55 26.39 -45.56
C LEU A 4 -16.04 24.98 -45.87
N VAL A 5 -16.83 24.39 -44.96
CA VAL A 5 -17.37 23.03 -45.10
C VAL A 5 -18.90 23.11 -45.03
N ASN A 6 -19.61 22.48 -45.97
CA ASN A 6 -21.06 22.37 -45.93
C ASN A 6 -21.46 21.06 -45.25
N ALA A 7 -22.23 21.13 -44.16
CA ALA A 7 -22.76 19.97 -43.44
C ALA A 7 -24.16 20.30 -42.92
N ASN A 8 -25.13 19.37 -43.10
CA ASN A 8 -26.54 19.53 -42.71
C ASN A 8 -27.18 20.83 -43.24
N GLY A 9 -26.91 21.16 -44.51
CA GLY A 9 -27.45 22.38 -45.15
C GLY A 9 -26.89 23.70 -44.60
N ARG A 10 -25.89 23.67 -43.71
CA ARG A 10 -25.23 24.86 -43.15
C ARG A 10 -23.76 24.92 -43.57
N ARG A 11 -23.27 26.15 -43.78
CA ARG A 11 -21.87 26.43 -44.12
C ARG A 11 -21.10 26.76 -42.85
N TRP A 12 -20.09 25.95 -42.55
CA TRP A 12 -19.22 26.08 -41.37
C TRP A 12 -17.86 26.62 -41.77
N ARG A 13 -17.28 27.52 -40.97
CA ARG A 13 -15.86 27.89 -41.09
C ARG A 13 -15.06 26.96 -40.19
N TYR A 14 -14.42 25.97 -40.79
CA TYR A 14 -13.54 25.03 -40.10
C TYR A 14 -12.09 25.50 -40.26
N SER A 15 -11.45 25.83 -39.15
CA SER A 15 -10.02 26.08 -39.12
C SER A 15 -9.36 24.86 -38.48
N PRO A 16 -8.84 23.88 -39.25
CA PRO A 16 -8.06 22.81 -38.66
C PRO A 16 -6.87 23.46 -37.98
N GLY A 17 -6.87 23.48 -36.64
CA GLY A 17 -5.66 23.79 -35.89
C GLY A 17 -4.62 22.72 -36.16
N THR A 18 -3.34 23.07 -36.07
CA THR A 18 -2.29 22.06 -35.95
C THR A 18 -2.67 21.16 -34.76
N PRO A 19 -2.78 19.83 -34.94
CA PRO A 19 -3.05 18.94 -33.83
C PRO A 19 -2.05 19.22 -32.70
N PRO A 20 -2.49 19.28 -31.44
CA PRO A 20 -1.57 19.42 -30.32
C PRO A 20 -0.59 18.24 -30.33
N LEU A 21 0.68 18.53 -30.08
CA LEU A 21 1.70 17.51 -29.87
C LEU A 21 1.33 16.64 -28.65
N GLU A 22 1.69 15.36 -28.65
CA GLU A 22 1.33 14.43 -27.57
C GLU A 22 1.77 14.93 -26.18
N ALA A 23 3.00 15.44 -26.08
CA ALA A 23 3.51 16.03 -24.84
C ALA A 23 2.85 17.38 -24.46
N GLY A 24 2.05 17.96 -25.35
CA GLY A 24 1.26 19.18 -25.11
C GLY A 24 -0.13 18.93 -24.53
N LEU A 25 -0.58 17.67 -24.55
CA LEU A 25 -1.85 17.24 -23.98
C LEU A 25 -1.73 17.00 -22.47
N LEU A 26 -2.87 16.98 -21.77
CA LEU A 26 -2.92 16.49 -20.39
C LEU A 26 -2.82 14.96 -20.42
N ARG A 27 -1.71 14.40 -19.95
CA ARG A 27 -1.38 12.97 -20.01
C ARG A 27 -0.81 12.48 -18.68
N ALA A 28 -0.76 11.16 -18.51
CA ALA A 28 -0.01 10.54 -17.43
C ALA A 28 1.48 10.82 -17.59
N VAL A 29 2.14 11.23 -16.51
CA VAL A 29 3.57 11.50 -16.42
C VAL A 29 4.26 10.34 -15.74
N ALA A 30 3.68 9.87 -14.63
CA ALA A 30 4.05 8.63 -13.96
C ALA A 30 2.79 7.90 -13.52
N LEU A 31 2.84 6.56 -13.51
CA LEU A 31 1.74 5.72 -13.08
C LEU A 31 2.24 4.50 -12.29
N ALA A 32 1.38 3.98 -11.42
CA ALA A 32 1.58 2.73 -10.71
C ALA A 32 0.22 2.03 -10.54
N HIS A 33 0.22 0.71 -10.49
CA HIS A 33 -0.96 -0.08 -10.15
C HIS A 33 -0.87 -0.49 -8.67
N LEU A 34 -1.90 -0.17 -7.88
CA LEU A 34 -1.97 -0.53 -6.48
C LEU A 34 -2.94 -1.68 -6.21
N VAL A 35 -2.55 -2.58 -5.33
CA VAL A 35 -3.43 -3.60 -4.75
C VAL A 35 -3.36 -3.56 -3.22
N ASP A 36 -4.45 -3.88 -2.54
CA ASP A 36 -4.44 -4.09 -1.09
C ASP A 36 -3.61 -5.34 -0.75
N ASP A 37 -2.72 -5.21 0.23
CA ASP A 37 -1.76 -6.25 0.58
C ASP A 37 -2.42 -7.55 1.09
N MET A 38 -3.60 -7.46 1.71
CA MET A 38 -4.28 -8.60 2.33
C MET A 38 -5.17 -9.37 1.34
N THR A 39 -5.88 -8.62 0.50
CA THR A 39 -6.93 -9.13 -0.40
C THR A 39 -6.47 -9.28 -1.84
N LEU A 40 -5.37 -8.62 -2.22
CA LEU A 40 -4.89 -8.48 -3.60
C LEU A 40 -5.89 -7.82 -4.57
N ALA A 41 -6.96 -7.22 -4.04
CA ALA A 41 -7.92 -6.46 -4.82
C ALA A 41 -7.47 -4.98 -4.95
N PRO A 42 -7.94 -4.25 -5.97
CA PRO A 42 -7.74 -2.81 -6.03
C PRO A 42 -8.30 -2.13 -4.76
N PRO A 43 -7.56 -1.18 -4.15
CA PRO A 43 -8.05 -0.42 -3.01
C PRO A 43 -9.25 0.47 -3.41
N PRO A 44 -10.21 0.73 -2.51
CA PRO A 44 -11.33 1.62 -2.79
C PRO A 44 -10.85 3.03 -3.19
N ARG A 45 -11.29 3.54 -4.34
CA ARG A 45 -10.87 4.85 -4.87
C ARG A 45 -11.04 5.99 -3.86
N ALA A 46 -12.15 6.01 -3.13
CA ALA A 46 -12.46 7.06 -2.15
C ALA A 46 -11.45 7.12 -0.99
N ALA A 47 -10.61 6.09 -0.82
CA ALA A 47 -9.60 6.05 0.21
C ALA A 47 -8.24 6.61 -0.25
N LEU A 48 -8.00 6.81 -1.55
CA LEU A 48 -6.67 7.18 -2.07
C LEU A 48 -6.50 8.69 -2.25
N SER A 49 -5.43 9.24 -1.68
CA SER A 49 -4.90 10.57 -1.98
C SER A 49 -3.51 10.43 -2.61
N VAL A 50 -3.24 11.22 -3.65
CA VAL A 50 -1.94 11.26 -4.33
C VAL A 50 -1.40 12.69 -4.25
N SER A 51 -0.24 12.85 -3.61
CA SER A 51 0.44 14.14 -3.47
C SER A 51 1.86 14.07 -4.04
N SER A 52 2.34 15.19 -4.59
CA SER A 52 3.73 15.32 -5.04
C SER A 52 4.29 16.65 -4.56
N ASP A 53 5.52 16.62 -4.05
CA ASP A 53 6.23 17.82 -3.59
C ASP A 53 6.90 18.58 -4.74
N ALA A 54 6.95 17.97 -5.93
CA ALA A 54 7.56 18.54 -7.12
C ALA A 54 6.46 19.05 -8.07
N PRO A 55 6.05 20.34 -7.98
CA PRO A 55 5.26 20.94 -9.04
C PRO A 55 6.00 20.78 -10.37
N PRO A 56 5.28 20.67 -11.51
CA PRO A 56 3.89 21.12 -11.72
C PRO A 56 2.85 20.00 -11.93
N PHE A 57 3.13 18.75 -11.54
CA PHE A 57 2.20 17.66 -11.79
C PHE A 57 1.08 17.56 -10.76
N SER A 58 -0.08 17.06 -11.20
CA SER A 58 -1.25 16.82 -10.33
C SER A 58 -1.41 15.33 -10.04
N GLY A 59 -1.63 14.98 -8.77
CA GLY A 59 -1.95 13.60 -8.37
C GLY A 59 -3.33 13.16 -8.84
N CYS A 60 -3.45 11.90 -9.25
CA CYS A 60 -4.71 11.30 -9.66
C CYS A 60 -4.81 9.82 -9.22
N ALA A 61 -6.02 9.39 -8.88
CA ALA A 61 -6.35 8.00 -8.56
C ALA A 61 -7.61 7.54 -9.31
N GLY A 62 -7.47 6.41 -10.01
CA GLY A 62 -8.52 5.72 -10.76
C GLY A 62 -9.23 4.62 -9.95
N PRO A 63 -10.31 4.04 -10.50
CA PRO A 63 -11.11 3.02 -9.83
C PRO A 63 -10.41 1.66 -9.67
N ASP A 64 -9.47 1.33 -10.56
CA ASP A 64 -8.81 0.01 -10.60
C ASP A 64 -7.46 0.00 -9.87
N GLY A 65 -7.26 0.89 -8.89
CA GLY A 65 -5.97 1.01 -8.18
C GLY A 65 -4.87 1.68 -9.01
N LEU A 66 -5.16 2.11 -10.24
CA LEU A 66 -4.23 2.93 -11.03
C LEU A 66 -4.09 4.31 -10.38
N VAL A 67 -2.88 4.67 -10.00
CA VAL A 67 -2.54 5.98 -9.43
C VAL A 67 -1.42 6.60 -10.24
N GLY A 68 -1.25 7.91 -10.11
CA GLY A 68 -0.11 8.56 -10.73
C GLY A 68 -0.17 10.07 -10.73
N LEU A 69 0.68 10.63 -11.58
CA LEU A 69 0.77 12.05 -11.83
C LEU A 69 0.31 12.36 -13.24
N ILE A 70 -0.45 13.44 -13.41
CA ILE A 70 -0.89 13.95 -14.70
C ILE A 70 -0.38 15.38 -14.93
N GLY A 71 -0.15 15.72 -16.19
CA GLY A 71 0.33 17.04 -16.58
C GLY A 71 0.49 17.19 -18.09
N SER A 72 1.02 18.33 -18.52
CA SER A 72 1.41 18.59 -19.92
C SER A 72 2.93 18.71 -20.02
N PRO A 73 3.65 17.60 -20.27
CA PRO A 73 5.11 17.54 -20.19
C PRO A 73 5.84 18.69 -20.91
N SER A 74 5.40 19.05 -22.11
CA SER A 74 6.03 20.13 -22.91
C SER A 74 5.84 21.54 -22.39
N ARG A 75 4.87 21.75 -21.50
CA ARG A 75 4.69 23.04 -20.80
C ARG A 75 5.42 23.06 -19.47
N MET A 76 5.76 21.89 -18.95
CA MET A 76 6.17 21.69 -17.57
C MET A 76 7.67 21.41 -17.44
N VAL A 77 8.27 20.79 -18.45
CA VAL A 77 9.66 20.32 -18.42
C VAL A 77 10.36 20.70 -19.71
N PRO A 78 11.50 21.42 -19.64
CA PRO A 78 12.34 21.67 -20.80
C PRO A 78 12.78 20.37 -21.48
N PRO A 79 12.79 20.27 -22.83
CA PRO A 79 13.13 19.04 -23.53
C PRO A 79 14.48 18.42 -23.11
N ALA A 80 15.48 19.25 -22.84
CA ALA A 80 16.82 18.83 -22.42
C ALA A 80 16.87 18.17 -21.03
N GLN A 81 15.82 18.34 -20.22
CA GLN A 81 15.76 17.84 -18.84
C GLN A 81 14.89 16.59 -18.69
N ILE A 82 14.18 16.17 -19.75
CA ILE A 82 13.18 15.10 -19.65
C ILE A 82 13.81 13.74 -19.34
N ALA A 83 14.85 13.37 -20.08
CA ALA A 83 15.54 12.12 -19.85
C ALA A 83 16.30 12.18 -18.51
N GLY A 84 15.99 11.26 -17.61
CA GLY A 84 16.54 11.23 -16.26
C GLY A 84 15.82 12.13 -15.26
N MET A 85 14.75 12.85 -15.66
CA MET A 85 14.01 13.71 -14.72
C MET A 85 13.45 12.85 -13.57
N PRO A 86 13.79 13.15 -12.31
CA PRO A 86 13.22 12.43 -11.18
C PRO A 86 11.74 12.79 -11.03
N VAL A 87 10.93 11.77 -10.76
CA VAL A 87 9.51 11.91 -10.46
C VAL A 87 9.23 11.15 -9.17
N ALA A 88 8.61 11.82 -8.22
CA ALA A 88 8.21 11.22 -6.94
C ALA A 88 6.81 11.69 -6.52
N PHE A 89 6.04 10.79 -5.94
CA PHE A 89 4.74 11.10 -5.34
C PHE A 89 4.44 10.13 -4.21
N THR A 90 3.63 10.59 -3.26
CA THR A 90 3.15 9.79 -2.13
C THR A 90 1.70 9.44 -2.34
N VAL A 91 1.38 8.17 -2.16
CA VAL A 91 0.01 7.68 -2.07
C VAL A 91 -0.33 7.46 -0.59
N SER A 92 -1.43 8.04 -0.12
CA SER A 92 -1.91 7.86 1.24
C SER A 92 -3.35 7.37 1.25
N ALA A 93 -3.68 6.52 2.22
CA ALA A 93 -5.03 6.02 2.43
C ALA A 93 -5.29 5.70 3.90
N ALA A 94 -6.51 5.92 4.38
CA ALA A 94 -6.89 5.60 5.75
C ALA A 94 -6.73 4.08 6.02
N GLY A 95 -6.05 3.74 7.12
CA GLY A 95 -5.75 2.34 7.47
C GLY A 95 -4.51 1.75 6.77
N TYR A 96 -3.81 2.52 5.94
CA TYR A 96 -2.60 2.10 5.24
C TYR A 96 -1.39 2.96 5.62
N ILE A 97 -0.21 2.37 5.46
CA ILE A 97 1.07 3.06 5.55
C ILE A 97 1.24 3.90 4.28
N PRO A 98 1.57 5.20 4.37
CA PRO A 98 1.86 6.02 3.20
C PRO A 98 2.94 5.41 2.32
N LEU A 99 2.68 5.33 1.02
CA LEU A 99 3.57 4.73 0.03
C LEU A 99 4.25 5.82 -0.79
N LEU A 100 5.56 5.95 -0.64
CA LEU A 100 6.38 6.79 -1.52
C LEU A 100 6.75 6.02 -2.79
N LEU A 101 6.39 6.58 -3.93
CA LEU A 101 6.69 6.06 -5.25
C LEU A 101 7.63 7.03 -5.95
N ALA A 102 8.75 6.52 -6.48
CA ALA A 102 9.74 7.34 -7.15
C ALA A 102 10.43 6.60 -8.29
N GLY A 103 10.85 7.34 -9.30
CA GLY A 103 11.64 6.86 -10.42
C GLY A 103 12.16 8.01 -11.27
N ALA A 104 12.75 7.71 -12.43
CA ALA A 104 13.21 8.70 -13.37
C ALA A 104 12.61 8.45 -14.75
N ILE A 105 12.18 9.51 -15.44
CA ILE A 105 11.66 9.38 -16.80
C ILE A 105 12.78 8.91 -17.73
N GLY A 106 12.53 7.84 -18.48
CA GLY A 106 13.47 7.32 -19.46
C GLY A 106 13.65 8.23 -20.68
N ALA A 107 14.46 7.79 -21.65
CA ALA A 107 14.54 8.46 -22.94
C ALA A 107 13.15 8.52 -23.62
N GLN A 108 12.86 9.63 -24.31
CA GLN A 108 11.59 9.85 -25.00
C GLN A 108 11.83 10.05 -26.51
N PRO A 109 12.05 8.97 -27.29
CA PRO A 109 12.22 9.08 -28.73
C PRO A 109 11.02 9.75 -29.38
N GLY A 110 11.25 10.74 -30.24
CA GLY A 110 10.17 11.47 -30.93
C GLY A 110 9.48 12.53 -30.08
N TYR A 111 9.97 12.85 -28.88
CA TYR A 111 9.51 13.99 -28.12
C TYR A 111 9.67 15.30 -28.92
N PRO A 112 8.69 16.22 -28.93
CA PRO A 112 7.41 16.22 -28.19
C PRO A 112 6.22 15.55 -28.90
N ALA A 113 6.42 15.04 -30.13
CA ALA A 113 5.36 14.41 -30.91
C ALA A 113 4.91 13.05 -30.35
N ALA A 114 5.74 12.41 -29.53
CA ALA A 114 5.43 11.20 -28.77
C ALA A 114 5.71 11.39 -27.27
N TRP A 115 5.01 10.62 -26.44
CA TRP A 115 5.19 10.59 -24.99
C TRP A 115 4.88 9.21 -24.44
N SER A 116 5.75 8.71 -23.56
CA SER A 116 5.53 7.52 -22.76
C SER A 116 5.63 7.87 -21.28
N ALA A 117 4.60 7.54 -20.51
CA ALA A 117 4.62 7.74 -19.06
C ALA A 117 5.69 6.85 -18.40
N LEU A 118 6.18 7.31 -17.25
CA LEU A 118 6.98 6.48 -16.36
C LEU A 118 6.07 5.44 -15.68
N ASP A 119 6.24 4.17 -16.00
CA ASP A 119 5.57 3.08 -15.33
C ASP A 119 6.40 2.60 -14.13
N LEU A 120 5.86 2.77 -12.92
CA LEU A 120 6.47 2.33 -11.67
C LEU A 120 6.07 0.91 -11.29
N GLY A 121 5.25 0.25 -12.11
CA GLY A 121 4.84 -1.13 -11.95
C GLY A 121 3.74 -1.34 -10.92
N LEU A 122 3.74 -2.53 -10.33
CA LEU A 122 2.72 -3.01 -9.41
C LEU A 122 3.19 -2.89 -7.96
N TRP A 123 2.33 -2.32 -7.10
CA TRP A 123 2.63 -2.06 -5.71
C TRP A 123 1.51 -2.53 -4.79
N ARG A 124 1.89 -2.91 -3.58
CA ARG A 124 1.01 -3.36 -2.51
C ARG A 124 0.89 -2.25 -1.49
N LEU A 125 -0.34 -1.80 -1.25
CA LEU A 125 -0.64 -0.91 -0.14
C LEU A 125 -0.66 -1.73 1.14
N GLN A 126 0.32 -1.48 2.01
CA GLN A 126 0.45 -2.16 3.29
C GLN A 126 -0.53 -1.54 4.29
N ARG A 127 -1.36 -2.35 4.93
CA ARG A 127 -2.18 -1.91 6.06
C ARG A 127 -1.30 -1.56 7.25
N ASN A 128 -1.79 -0.67 8.12
CA ASN A 128 -1.14 -0.37 9.39
C ASN A 128 -0.95 -1.66 10.20
N ALA A 129 0.19 -1.77 10.88
CA ALA A 129 0.41 -2.88 11.81
C ALA A 129 -0.58 -2.79 12.98
N LEU A 130 -0.95 -3.94 13.53
CA LEU A 130 -1.76 -4.03 14.74
C LEU A 130 -0.92 -4.57 15.89
N THR A 131 -1.42 -4.38 17.11
CA THR A 131 -0.80 -4.91 18.32
C THR A 131 -1.72 -5.95 18.94
N ILE A 132 -1.23 -7.19 19.08
CA ILE A 132 -1.91 -8.19 19.90
C ILE A 132 -1.52 -7.93 21.35
N SER A 133 -2.51 -7.75 22.22
CA SER A 133 -2.27 -7.51 23.64
C SER A 133 -3.26 -8.27 24.50
N GLY A 134 -2.88 -8.57 25.74
CA GLY A 134 -3.78 -9.19 26.70
C GLY A 134 -3.03 -9.73 27.90
N ARG A 135 -3.60 -10.73 28.56
CA ARG A 135 -3.09 -11.26 29.83
C ARG A 135 -3.02 -12.77 29.86
N VAL A 136 -2.08 -13.28 30.64
CA VAL A 136 -2.01 -14.69 31.00
C VAL A 136 -2.39 -14.86 32.47
N THR A 137 -3.33 -15.76 32.71
CA THR A 137 -3.80 -16.10 34.06
C THR A 137 -3.70 -17.60 34.31
N ARG A 138 -3.65 -17.98 35.59
CA ARG A 138 -3.81 -19.37 36.07
C ARG A 138 -4.91 -19.40 37.12
N LEU A 139 -5.72 -20.47 37.12
CA LEU A 139 -6.69 -20.68 38.19
C LEU A 139 -6.00 -21.32 39.40
N ALA A 140 -6.05 -20.66 40.56
CA ALA A 140 -5.59 -21.22 41.83
C ALA A 140 -6.64 -20.94 42.92
N GLY A 141 -7.14 -21.99 43.57
CA GLY A 141 -8.17 -21.85 44.61
C GLY A 141 -9.47 -21.17 44.13
N GLY A 142 -9.84 -21.35 42.86
CA GLY A 142 -11.02 -20.71 42.27
C GLY A 142 -10.82 -19.25 41.81
N VAL A 143 -9.63 -18.67 42.01
CA VAL A 143 -9.31 -17.29 41.62
C VAL A 143 -8.35 -17.28 40.42
N LEU A 144 -8.60 -16.40 39.45
CA LEU A 144 -7.67 -16.16 38.34
C LEU A 144 -6.54 -15.24 38.79
N LEU A 145 -5.33 -15.78 38.90
CA LEU A 145 -4.14 -15.04 39.26
C LEU A 145 -3.31 -14.71 38.01
N PRO A 146 -2.76 -13.49 37.89
CA PRO A 146 -1.85 -13.15 36.79
C PRO A 146 -0.56 -13.96 36.89
N VAL A 147 0.02 -14.31 35.73
CA VAL A 147 1.24 -15.11 35.66
C VAL A 147 2.33 -14.33 34.93
N ALA A 148 3.39 -13.98 35.66
CA ALA A 148 4.56 -13.28 35.12
C ALA A 148 5.56 -14.23 34.44
N GLY A 149 6.35 -13.70 33.51
CA GLY A 149 7.43 -14.43 32.83
C GLY A 149 6.96 -15.54 31.88
N VAL A 150 5.69 -15.56 31.49
CA VAL A 150 5.17 -16.50 30.50
C VAL A 150 5.68 -16.10 29.12
N SER A 151 6.22 -17.06 28.37
CA SER A 151 6.65 -16.81 27.00
C SER A 151 5.47 -16.89 26.05
N ILE A 152 5.18 -15.78 25.36
CA ILE A 152 4.22 -15.71 24.27
C ILE A 152 4.99 -15.74 22.96
N LYS A 153 4.72 -16.71 22.10
CA LYS A 153 5.39 -16.85 20.79
C LYS A 153 4.39 -17.10 19.68
N VAL A 154 4.68 -16.60 18.49
CA VAL A 154 3.98 -17.03 17.28
C VAL A 154 4.57 -18.37 16.85
N THR A 155 3.78 -19.43 16.91
CA THR A 155 4.22 -20.80 16.59
C THR A 155 3.83 -21.23 15.18
N ALA A 156 2.82 -20.61 14.59
CA ALA A 156 2.45 -20.76 13.20
C ALA A 156 1.87 -19.45 12.65
N ALA A 157 2.01 -19.23 11.35
CA ALA A 157 1.38 -18.11 10.67
C ALA A 157 1.05 -18.47 9.22
N THR A 158 0.04 -17.81 8.67
CA THR A 158 -0.22 -17.80 7.23
C THR A 158 0.10 -16.39 6.72
N PRO A 159 1.25 -16.18 6.07
CA PRO A 159 1.58 -14.90 5.46
C PRO A 159 0.57 -14.52 4.37
N VAL A 160 0.47 -13.23 4.09
CA VAL A 160 -0.23 -12.78 2.87
C VAL A 160 0.38 -13.39 1.62
N ARG A 161 -0.45 -13.71 0.62
CA ARG A 161 -0.01 -14.32 -0.63
C ARG A 161 0.96 -13.38 -1.37
N ALA A 162 2.01 -13.94 -1.97
CA ALA A 162 2.89 -13.20 -2.87
C ALA A 162 2.20 -12.92 -4.21
N LEU A 163 2.45 -11.75 -4.78
CA LEU A 163 2.00 -11.38 -6.12
C LEU A 163 3.24 -11.03 -6.94
N ALA A 164 3.43 -11.71 -8.06
CA ALA A 164 4.62 -11.55 -8.89
C ALA A 164 4.76 -10.11 -9.39
N GLY A 165 5.96 -9.54 -9.28
CA GLY A 165 6.24 -8.15 -9.66
C GLY A 165 5.70 -7.09 -8.70
N ALA A 166 4.93 -7.46 -7.67
CA ALA A 166 4.36 -6.51 -6.72
C ALA A 166 5.32 -6.21 -5.57
N LEU A 167 5.53 -4.92 -5.27
CA LEU A 167 6.38 -4.46 -4.17
C LEU A 167 5.57 -3.79 -3.05
N PRO A 168 5.94 -3.94 -1.77
CA PRO A 168 7.00 -4.81 -1.25
C PRO A 168 6.55 -6.27 -1.14
N ALA A 169 7.52 -7.19 -1.24
CA ALA A 169 7.30 -8.61 -0.98
C ALA A 169 6.69 -8.85 0.41
N PRO A 170 5.86 -9.89 0.59
CA PRO A 170 5.27 -10.21 1.89
C PRO A 170 6.34 -10.68 2.89
N PRO A 171 6.13 -10.53 4.21
CA PRO A 171 7.06 -11.07 5.20
C PRO A 171 7.15 -12.59 5.08
N SER A 172 8.35 -13.12 5.30
CA SER A 172 8.56 -14.57 5.30
C SER A 172 7.87 -15.22 6.50
N LEU A 173 7.53 -16.52 6.40
CA LEU A 173 7.02 -17.28 7.54
C LEU A 173 7.98 -17.23 8.75
N ALA A 174 9.29 -17.28 8.48
CA ALA A 174 10.33 -17.23 9.52
C ALA A 174 10.29 -15.91 10.33
N SER A 175 9.97 -14.79 9.66
CA SER A 175 9.82 -13.49 10.32
C SER A 175 8.70 -13.48 11.34
N PHE A 176 7.63 -14.24 11.11
CA PHE A 176 6.54 -14.39 12.09
C PHE A 176 6.94 -15.27 13.26
N THR A 177 7.54 -16.43 13.00
CA THR A 177 7.91 -17.38 14.08
C THR A 177 9.03 -16.87 15.00
N ALA A 178 9.75 -15.83 14.58
CA ALA A 178 10.71 -15.12 15.42
C ALA A 178 10.04 -14.16 16.43
N LEU A 179 8.75 -13.85 16.27
CA LEU A 179 8.02 -12.96 17.17
C LEU A 179 7.74 -13.65 18.51
N ALA A 180 8.28 -13.05 19.56
CA ALA A 180 8.13 -13.51 20.93
C ALA A 180 8.11 -12.33 21.91
N THR A 181 7.45 -12.51 23.05
CA THR A 181 7.48 -11.59 24.17
C THR A 181 7.31 -12.35 25.49
N LEU A 182 7.55 -11.68 26.62
CA LEU A 182 7.32 -12.21 27.96
C LEU A 182 6.22 -11.41 28.65
N THR A 183 5.44 -12.06 29.51
CA THR A 183 4.47 -11.35 30.34
C THR A 183 5.15 -10.58 31.48
N ASP A 184 4.62 -9.40 31.79
CA ASP A 184 5.03 -8.58 32.93
C ASP A 184 4.54 -9.13 34.29
N ALA A 185 4.81 -8.40 35.37
CA ALA A 185 4.39 -8.78 36.73
C ALA A 185 2.86 -8.88 36.91
N GLN A 186 2.09 -8.20 36.06
CA GLN A 186 0.63 -8.23 36.02
C GLN A 186 0.10 -9.24 34.98
N GLY A 187 0.98 -10.07 34.44
CA GLY A 187 0.65 -11.08 33.44
C GLY A 187 0.33 -10.51 32.06
N ARG A 188 0.59 -9.23 31.79
CA ARG A 188 0.26 -8.58 30.52
C ARG A 188 1.35 -8.79 29.48
N PHE A 189 0.95 -8.84 28.21
CA PHE A 189 1.88 -8.86 27.08
C PHE A 189 1.38 -7.93 25.96
N SER A 190 2.32 -7.57 25.08
CA SER A 190 2.08 -6.81 23.86
C SER A 190 3.01 -7.32 22.77
N LEU A 191 2.46 -7.59 21.58
CA LEU A 191 3.18 -8.16 20.45
C LEU A 191 2.75 -7.47 19.15
N PRO A 192 3.64 -6.78 18.43
CA PRO A 192 3.30 -6.19 17.14
C PRO A 192 3.14 -7.27 16.07
N LEU A 193 2.14 -7.11 15.20
CA LEU A 193 1.88 -8.00 14.08
C LEU A 193 1.56 -7.21 12.82
N ALA A 194 2.15 -7.62 11.70
CA ALA A 194 1.89 -7.02 10.39
C ALA A 194 1.75 -8.09 9.32
N ARG A 195 0.78 -7.93 8.40
CA ARG A 195 0.71 -8.67 7.12
C ARG A 195 0.62 -10.20 7.26
N ALA A 196 -0.06 -10.69 8.29
CA ALA A 196 -0.46 -12.09 8.44
C ALA A 196 -1.98 -12.26 8.24
N LEU A 197 -2.38 -13.24 7.42
CA LEU A 197 -3.78 -13.65 7.25
C LEU A 197 -4.30 -14.41 8.48
N SER A 198 -3.44 -15.24 9.07
CA SER A 198 -3.71 -15.91 10.35
C SER A 198 -2.42 -16.12 11.13
N VAL A 199 -2.53 -16.17 12.46
CA VAL A 199 -1.42 -16.48 13.38
C VAL A 199 -1.88 -17.39 14.50
N THR A 200 -1.01 -18.29 14.93
CA THR A 200 -1.19 -19.08 16.14
C THR A 200 -0.18 -18.60 17.17
N LEU A 201 -0.68 -18.14 18.32
CA LEU A 201 0.13 -17.77 19.46
C LEU A 201 0.07 -18.86 20.51
N THR A 202 1.23 -19.18 21.09
CA THR A 202 1.34 -20.13 22.19
C THR A 202 1.95 -19.44 23.40
N ALA A 203 1.25 -19.53 24.53
CA ALA A 203 1.73 -19.12 25.85
C ALA A 203 2.32 -20.34 26.56
N THR A 204 3.58 -20.26 27.01
CA THR A 204 4.27 -21.38 27.67
C THR A 204 4.95 -20.94 28.97
N GLN A 205 4.76 -21.72 30.03
CA GLN A 205 5.47 -21.58 31.31
C GLN A 205 5.80 -22.95 31.89
N GLY A 206 7.09 -23.33 31.90
CA GLY A 206 7.50 -24.68 32.28
C GLY A 206 6.84 -25.72 31.38
N ALA A 207 6.12 -26.68 31.98
CA ALA A 207 5.37 -27.71 31.24
C ALA A 207 3.96 -27.27 30.80
N ALA A 208 3.44 -26.15 31.34
CA ALA A 208 2.10 -25.66 30.99
C ALA A 208 2.14 -24.87 29.67
N SER A 209 1.17 -25.11 28.79
CA SER A 209 1.02 -24.37 27.54
C SER A 209 -0.44 -24.15 27.15
N ALA A 210 -0.72 -23.06 26.43
CA ALA A 210 -2.02 -22.79 25.83
C ALA A 210 -1.84 -22.11 24.47
N SER A 211 -2.60 -22.52 23.46
CA SER A 211 -2.52 -21.99 22.10
C SER A 211 -3.84 -21.36 21.64
N ARG A 212 -3.74 -20.32 20.83
CA ARG A 212 -4.87 -19.63 20.20
C ARG A 212 -4.52 -19.26 18.76
N THR A 213 -5.43 -19.56 17.83
CA THR A 213 -5.32 -19.14 16.44
C THR A 213 -6.25 -17.96 16.19
N LEU A 214 -5.74 -16.95 15.50
CA LEU A 214 -6.43 -15.70 15.21
C LEU A 214 -6.39 -15.41 13.70
N CYS A 215 -7.44 -14.76 13.22
CA CYS A 215 -7.50 -14.12 11.90
C CYS A 215 -7.53 -12.61 12.16
N PRO A 216 -6.38 -11.92 12.15
CA PRO A 216 -6.32 -10.53 12.59
C PRO A 216 -7.13 -9.62 11.67
N ASP A 217 -7.94 -8.75 12.26
CA ASP A 217 -8.59 -7.65 11.55
C ASP A 217 -7.74 -6.38 11.68
N TYR A 218 -7.16 -5.95 10.57
CA TYR A 218 -6.30 -4.75 10.51
C TYR A 218 -7.09 -3.43 10.43
N ALA A 219 -8.43 -3.49 10.51
CA ALA A 219 -9.22 -2.29 10.76
C ALA A 219 -9.03 -1.78 12.21
N GLU A 220 -8.70 -2.69 13.14
CA GLU A 220 -8.49 -2.38 14.55
C GLU A 220 -6.98 -2.32 14.88
N PRO A 221 -6.49 -1.26 15.54
CA PRO A 221 -5.08 -1.13 15.87
C PRO A 221 -4.64 -2.09 16.98
N VAL A 222 -5.58 -2.60 17.78
CA VAL A 222 -5.32 -3.48 18.92
C VAL A 222 -6.26 -4.68 18.91
N LEU A 223 -5.69 -5.88 18.99
CA LEU A 223 -6.42 -7.14 19.08
C LEU A 223 -6.28 -7.74 20.48
N PRO A 224 -7.34 -7.76 21.31
CA PRO A 224 -7.28 -8.36 22.64
C PRO A 224 -7.19 -9.88 22.59
N LEU A 225 -6.30 -10.48 23.38
CA LEU A 225 -6.10 -11.92 23.50
C LEU A 225 -5.66 -12.34 24.90
N ASP A 226 -6.51 -13.08 25.61
CA ASP A 226 -6.17 -13.64 26.92
C ASP A 226 -5.88 -15.14 26.84
N PHE A 227 -4.94 -15.58 27.69
CA PHE A 227 -4.63 -16.98 27.91
C PHE A 227 -4.95 -17.39 29.34
N ARG A 228 -5.37 -18.64 29.47
CA ARG A 228 -5.51 -19.32 30.75
C ARG A 228 -4.65 -20.58 30.73
N LEU A 229 -3.64 -20.62 31.57
CA LEU A 229 -2.80 -21.81 31.76
C LEU A 229 -3.52 -22.76 32.73
N SER A 230 -3.59 -24.03 32.34
CA SER A 230 -3.97 -25.15 33.21
C SER A 230 -2.80 -25.56 34.09
#